data_AF-A0A7X0RGV1-F1
#
_entry.id   AF-A0A7X0RGV1-F1
#
_cell.length_a   1.000
_cell.length_b   1.000
_cell.length_c   1.000
_cell.angle_alpha   90.00
_cell.angle_beta   90.00
_cell.angle_gamma   90.00
#
_symmetry.space_group_name_H-M   'P 1'
#
loop_
_entity.id
_entity.type
_entity.pdbx_description
1 polymer ?
#
loop_
_entity_poly.entity_id
_entity_poly.type
_entity_poly.pdbx_seq_one_letter_code
_entity_poly.pdbx_strand_id
1 'polypeptide(L)'
;MTRLLAPLLLLVLLVGGCGGGDDAPATPAASAASPASSPADGGGADREAIRTGLAALFAGDHPSAQDREDGACFARELAARATPEQLRDAGVLDASYAVVTTLPALPEPMAETWVDAQAGCVDLVDASARAQAKVTHGAIDTEGYAACLRDALSDDELRAAQVATLEGDFGAAAVERFTQAQTSCARESLSR
;
A
#
# COMPACT_ATOMS: atom_id res chain seq x y z
N MET A 1 9.27 18.12 -35.99
CA MET A 1 9.16 18.27 -34.53
C MET A 1 8.16 17.24 -34.03
N THR A 2 8.63 16.03 -33.78
CA THR A 2 7.77 14.88 -33.45
C THR A 2 7.92 14.64 -31.95
N ARG A 3 6.89 15.01 -31.17
CA ARG A 3 6.85 14.77 -29.73
C ARG A 3 6.57 13.28 -29.51
N LEU A 4 7.59 12.56 -29.05
CA LEU A 4 7.44 11.21 -28.50
C LEU A 4 6.74 11.35 -27.13
N LEU A 5 5.47 10.96 -27.08
CA LEU A 5 4.75 10.66 -25.84
C LEU A 5 5.42 9.45 -25.19
N ALA A 6 6.13 9.67 -24.08
CA ALA A 6 6.49 8.60 -23.17
C ALA A 6 5.25 8.23 -22.35
N PRO A 7 4.86 6.95 -22.28
CA PRO A 7 3.71 6.55 -21.48
C PRO A 7 4.11 6.64 -20.01
N LEU A 8 3.43 7.52 -19.26
CA LEU A 8 3.32 7.41 -17.81
C LEU A 8 2.73 6.02 -17.52
N LEU A 9 3.54 5.09 -17.01
CA LEU A 9 3.07 3.82 -16.47
C LEU A 9 2.39 4.10 -15.12
N LEU A 10 1.15 4.59 -15.18
CA LEU A 10 0.19 4.43 -14.09
C LEU A 10 -0.19 2.95 -14.04
N LEU A 11 0.39 2.19 -13.10
CA LEU A 11 -0.10 0.85 -12.79
C LEU A 11 -1.35 0.97 -11.91
N VAL A 12 -2.48 1.23 -12.56
CA VAL A 12 -3.81 0.97 -12.02
C VAL A 12 -4.06 -0.54 -12.19
N LEU A 13 -3.81 -1.33 -11.16
CA LEU A 13 -4.22 -2.74 -11.10
C LEU A 13 -5.70 -2.83 -10.71
N LEU A 14 -6.59 -2.40 -11.62
CA LEU A 14 -8.01 -2.74 -11.59
C LEU A 14 -8.27 -3.73 -12.73
N VAL A 15 -8.04 -5.02 -12.48
CA VAL A 15 -8.53 -6.09 -13.36
C VAL A 15 -9.65 -6.81 -12.64
N GLY A 16 -10.88 -6.43 -12.98
CA GLY A 16 -12.06 -7.24 -12.72
C GLY A 16 -11.99 -8.54 -13.52
N GLY A 17 -12.03 -9.67 -12.81
CA GLY A 17 -12.27 -10.99 -13.38
C GLY A 17 -13.72 -11.40 -13.15
N CYS A 18 -14.48 -11.46 -14.24
CA CYS A 18 -15.87 -11.89 -14.31
C CYS A 18 -15.93 -13.41 -14.62
N GLY A 19 -16.69 -14.16 -13.82
CA GLY A 19 -17.52 -15.30 -14.28
C GLY A 19 -16.88 -16.69 -14.50
N GLY A 20 -17.38 -17.68 -13.76
CA GLY A 20 -17.28 -19.10 -14.12
C GLY A 20 -17.70 -20.02 -12.97
N GLY A 21 -18.96 -20.45 -12.97
CA GLY A 21 -19.56 -21.29 -11.92
C GLY A 21 -19.34 -22.80 -12.07
N ASP A 22 -19.75 -23.48 -10.99
CA ASP A 22 -20.16 -24.88 -10.79
C ASP A 22 -19.14 -26.01 -11.05
N ASP A 23 -18.74 -26.71 -9.98
CA ASP A 23 -19.39 -27.96 -9.54
C ASP A 23 -18.66 -28.61 -8.33
N ALA A 24 -19.43 -29.00 -7.31
CA ALA A 24 -19.00 -29.80 -6.17
C ALA A 24 -19.03 -31.31 -6.51
N PRO A 25 -18.31 -32.15 -5.76
CA PRO A 25 -19.06 -33.02 -4.84
C PRO A 25 -18.40 -33.26 -3.47
N ALA A 26 -19.27 -33.56 -2.51
CA ALA A 26 -19.00 -33.75 -1.09
C ALA A 26 -18.44 -35.14 -0.74
N THR A 27 -17.65 -35.20 0.35
CA THR A 27 -17.60 -36.36 1.25
C THR A 27 -17.31 -35.90 2.69
N PRO A 28 -17.93 -36.51 3.72
CA PRO A 28 -17.93 -35.99 5.10
C PRO A 28 -16.94 -36.72 6.00
N ALA A 29 -16.39 -36.03 6.99
CA ALA A 29 -16.25 -36.48 8.39
C ALA A 29 -15.20 -35.63 9.13
N ALA A 30 -15.63 -35.01 10.24
CA ALA A 30 -15.14 -35.27 11.60
C ALA A 30 -15.27 -34.00 12.43
N SER A 31 -16.24 -34.03 13.34
CA SER A 31 -16.43 -33.06 14.41
C SER A 31 -15.14 -32.87 15.20
N ALA A 32 -14.56 -31.67 15.11
CA ALA A 32 -13.78 -31.08 16.18
C ALA A 32 -14.60 -29.90 16.69
N ALA A 33 -14.98 -29.95 17.96
CA ALA A 33 -15.69 -28.88 18.63
C ALA A 33 -14.82 -27.62 18.62
N SER A 34 -15.18 -26.66 17.75
CA SER A 34 -14.68 -25.30 17.84
C SER A 34 -15.32 -24.63 19.06
N PRO A 35 -14.56 -23.93 19.91
CA PRO A 35 -15.17 -23.08 20.91
C PRO A 35 -16.02 -22.04 20.17
N ALA A 36 -17.32 -22.03 20.47
CA ALA A 36 -18.22 -20.99 20.03
C ALA A 36 -17.66 -19.67 20.54
N SER A 37 -17.00 -18.91 19.65
CA SER A 37 -16.80 -17.49 19.86
C SER A 37 -18.18 -16.90 20.05
N SER A 38 -18.46 -16.45 21.26
CA SER A 38 -19.66 -15.73 21.59
C SER A 38 -19.92 -14.67 20.53
N PRO A 39 -21.15 -14.54 19.99
CA PRO A 39 -21.47 -13.36 19.21
C PRO A 39 -21.31 -12.18 20.17
N ALA A 40 -20.35 -11.30 19.88
CA ALA A 40 -20.29 -10.01 20.53
C ALA A 40 -21.54 -9.24 20.08
N ASP A 41 -22.61 -9.39 20.85
CA ASP A 41 -23.73 -8.46 20.86
C ASP A 41 -23.19 -7.08 21.19
N GLY A 42 -23.03 -6.26 20.16
CA GLY A 42 -22.61 -4.86 20.27
C GLY A 42 -22.05 -4.41 18.94
N GLY A 43 -22.79 -3.60 18.19
CA GLY A 43 -22.41 -3.03 16.89
C GLY A 43 -21.24 -2.05 16.96
N GLY A 44 -20.11 -2.52 17.48
CA GLY A 44 -18.82 -1.83 17.54
C GLY A 44 -17.84 -2.43 16.55
N ALA A 45 -16.78 -1.69 16.28
CA ALA A 45 -15.71 -2.07 15.37
C ALA A 45 -14.95 -3.31 15.87
N ASP A 46 -14.92 -4.38 15.06
CA ASP A 46 -14.02 -5.52 15.28
C ASP A 46 -12.58 -5.10 14.93
N ARG A 47 -11.80 -4.80 15.97
CA ARG A 47 -10.44 -4.27 15.85
C ARG A 47 -9.48 -5.26 15.18
N GLU A 48 -9.68 -6.56 15.36
CA GLU A 48 -8.81 -7.57 14.76
C GLU A 48 -9.11 -7.73 13.27
N ALA A 49 -10.39 -7.71 12.91
CA ALA A 49 -10.81 -7.68 11.51
C ALA A 49 -10.29 -6.44 10.77
N ILE A 50 -10.36 -5.26 11.40
CA ILE A 50 -9.80 -4.02 10.85
C ILE A 50 -8.29 -4.15 10.64
N ARG A 51 -7.54 -4.58 11.65
CA ARG A 51 -6.09 -4.76 11.53
C ARG A 51 -5.72 -5.74 10.40
N THR A 52 -6.43 -6.86 10.32
CA THR A 52 -6.23 -7.85 9.24
C THR A 52 -6.51 -7.24 7.87
N GLY A 53 -7.60 -6.50 7.73
CA GLY A 53 -7.95 -5.81 6.48
C GLY A 53 -6.94 -4.74 6.08
N LEU A 54 -6.45 -3.94 7.03
CA LEU A 54 -5.44 -2.91 6.78
C LEU A 54 -4.11 -3.53 6.36
N ALA A 55 -3.71 -4.64 6.98
CA ALA A 55 -2.50 -5.36 6.60
C ALA A 55 -2.62 -5.92 5.18
N ALA A 56 -3.77 -6.47 4.81
CA ALA A 56 -4.03 -6.96 3.46
C ALA A 56 -4.05 -5.83 2.43
N LEU A 57 -4.72 -4.72 2.73
CA LEU A 57 -4.76 -3.53 1.87
C LEU A 57 -3.35 -2.98 1.59
N PHE A 58 -2.50 -2.91 2.61
CA PHE A 58 -1.11 -2.46 2.46
C PHE A 58 -0.27 -3.43 1.65
N ALA A 59 -0.39 -4.74 1.91
CA ALA A 59 0.43 -5.76 1.26
C ALA A 59 0.04 -6.00 -0.22
N GLY A 60 -1.20 -5.68 -0.60
CA GLY A 60 -1.74 -5.88 -1.94
C GLY A 60 -2.16 -7.33 -2.24
N ASP A 61 -2.51 -7.62 -3.50
CA ASP A 61 -3.16 -8.89 -3.90
C ASP A 61 -2.21 -10.11 -3.90
N HIS A 62 -0.93 -9.88 -4.20
CA HIS A 62 0.07 -10.94 -4.35
C HIS A 62 1.32 -10.64 -3.50
N PRO A 63 1.17 -10.61 -2.17
CA PRO A 63 2.25 -10.16 -1.30
C PRO A 63 3.32 -11.26 -1.14
N SER A 64 4.58 -10.83 -1.16
CA SER A 64 5.69 -11.65 -0.68
C SER A 64 5.62 -11.85 0.85
N ALA A 65 6.55 -12.64 1.41
CA ALA A 65 6.65 -12.77 2.87
C ALA A 65 6.94 -11.41 3.53
N GLN A 66 7.88 -10.64 2.97
CA GLN A 66 8.21 -9.30 3.46
C GLN A 66 6.99 -8.36 3.38
N ASP A 67 6.26 -8.36 2.26
CA ASP A 67 5.10 -7.47 2.09
C ASP A 67 4.00 -7.76 3.15
N ARG A 68 3.85 -9.03 3.56
CA ARG A 68 2.94 -9.43 4.66
C ARG A 68 3.43 -8.95 6.03
N GLU A 69 4.73 -9.05 6.29
CA GLU A 69 5.35 -8.57 7.53
C GLU A 69 5.25 -7.04 7.65
N ASP A 70 5.58 -6.33 6.56
CA ASP A 70 5.45 -4.88 6.45
C ASP A 70 3.99 -4.44 6.64
N GLY A 71 3.03 -5.13 6.01
CA GLY A 71 1.60 -4.86 6.19
C GLY A 71 1.10 -5.09 7.61
N ALA A 72 1.54 -6.16 8.27
CA ALA A 72 1.19 -6.41 9.67
C ALA A 72 1.78 -5.36 10.63
N CYS A 73 3.00 -4.90 10.35
CA CYS A 73 3.60 -3.77 11.08
C CYS A 73 2.79 -2.49 10.86
N PHE A 74 2.53 -2.13 9.60
CA PHE A 74 1.78 -0.93 9.22
C PHE A 74 0.41 -0.89 9.90
N ALA A 75 -0.36 -1.99 9.84
CA ALA A 75 -1.68 -2.05 10.45
C ALA A 75 -1.65 -1.84 11.97
N ARG A 76 -0.60 -2.34 12.64
CA ARG A 76 -0.39 -2.12 14.08
C ARG A 76 -0.06 -0.65 14.36
N GLU A 77 0.86 -0.04 13.61
CA GLU A 77 1.24 1.36 13.80
C GLU A 77 0.08 2.31 13.51
N LEU A 78 -0.69 2.06 12.44
CA LEU A 78 -1.86 2.87 12.10
C LEU A 78 -2.95 2.75 13.19
N ALA A 79 -3.24 1.53 13.67
CA ALA A 79 -4.22 1.32 14.74
C ALA A 79 -3.80 1.91 16.09
N ALA A 80 -2.50 2.19 16.30
CA ALA A 80 -2.01 2.89 17.48
C ALA A 80 -2.20 4.42 17.37
N ARG A 81 -2.37 4.95 16.16
CA ARG A 81 -2.45 6.39 15.87
C ARG A 81 -3.85 6.88 15.52
N ALA A 82 -4.69 6.01 14.96
CA ALA A 82 -6.04 6.32 14.52
C ALA A 82 -7.08 5.37 15.12
N THR A 83 -8.23 5.91 15.52
CA THR A 83 -9.38 5.11 15.95
C THR A 83 -10.15 4.57 14.73
N PRO A 84 -10.93 3.48 14.89
CA PRO A 84 -11.81 3.00 13.83
C PRO A 84 -12.75 4.08 13.27
N GLU A 85 -13.25 4.97 14.13
CA GLU A 85 -14.10 6.09 13.72
C GLU A 85 -13.34 7.08 12.84
N GLN A 86 -12.11 7.44 13.20
CA GLN A 86 -11.27 8.33 12.37
C GLN A 86 -10.95 7.69 11.01
N LEU A 87 -10.64 6.39 10.99
CA LEU A 87 -10.38 5.66 9.74
C LEU A 87 -11.63 5.60 8.85
N ARG A 88 -12.81 5.40 9.44
CA ARG A 88 -14.09 5.43 8.72
C ARG A 88 -14.40 6.82 8.19
N ASP A 89 -14.27 7.85 9.02
CA ASP A 89 -14.58 9.22 8.64
C ASP A 89 -13.64 9.74 7.54
N ALA A 90 -12.41 9.20 7.47
CA ALA A 90 -11.46 9.44 6.38
C ALA A 90 -11.68 8.54 5.13
N GLY A 91 -12.62 7.60 5.17
CA GLY A 91 -12.95 6.71 4.06
C GLY A 91 -12.04 5.48 3.88
N VAL A 92 -11.16 5.20 4.85
CA VAL A 92 -10.34 3.96 4.89
C VAL A 92 -11.22 2.75 5.26
N LEU A 93 -12.23 2.99 6.09
CA LEU A 93 -13.27 2.00 6.42
C LEU A 93 -14.62 2.44 5.88
N ASP A 94 -15.45 1.48 5.49
CA ASP A 94 -16.84 1.74 5.12
C ASP A 94 -17.77 1.88 6.34
N ALA A 95 -19.07 2.09 6.10
CA ALA A 95 -20.07 2.26 7.16
C ALA A 95 -20.21 1.04 8.10
N SER A 96 -19.76 -0.14 7.67
CA SER A 96 -19.75 -1.38 8.44
C SER A 96 -18.41 -1.64 9.16
N TYR A 97 -17.46 -0.69 9.07
CA TYR A 97 -16.07 -0.83 9.53
C TYR A 97 -15.23 -1.85 8.74
N ALA A 98 -15.67 -2.26 7.55
CA ALA A 98 -14.83 -3.05 6.66
C ALA A 98 -13.82 -2.15 5.95
N VAL A 99 -12.58 -2.63 5.77
CA VAL A 99 -11.54 -1.91 5.03
C VAL A 99 -11.92 -1.86 3.55
N VAL A 100 -11.88 -0.67 2.95
CA VAL A 100 -12.21 -0.50 1.53
C VAL A 100 -11.14 -1.14 0.64
N THR A 101 -11.54 -1.67 -0.52
CA THR A 101 -10.62 -2.25 -1.50
C THR A 101 -9.89 -1.19 -2.33
N THR A 102 -10.39 0.03 -2.37
CA THR A 102 -9.81 1.16 -3.09
C THR A 102 -9.87 2.39 -2.20
N LEU A 103 -8.71 2.89 -1.81
CA LEU A 103 -8.61 4.07 -0.96
C LEU A 103 -9.06 5.32 -1.74
N PRO A 104 -9.92 6.17 -1.16
CA PRO A 104 -10.15 7.50 -1.69
C PRO A 104 -8.91 8.38 -1.42
N ALA A 105 -8.91 9.59 -1.99
CA ALA A 105 -8.04 10.64 -1.50
C ALA A 105 -8.31 10.89 -0.02
N LEU A 106 -7.25 10.90 0.79
CA LEU A 106 -7.35 11.06 2.23
C LEU A 106 -7.28 12.54 2.61
N PRO A 107 -8.01 12.96 3.66
CA PRO A 107 -7.78 14.27 4.24
C PRO A 107 -6.37 14.34 4.86
N GLU A 108 -5.73 15.51 4.79
CA GLU A 108 -4.34 15.74 5.22
C GLU A 108 -3.99 15.08 6.57
N PRO A 109 -4.75 15.26 7.67
CA PRO A 109 -4.40 14.62 8.95
C PRO A 109 -4.34 13.08 8.89
N MET A 110 -5.18 12.44 8.06
CA MET A 110 -5.15 10.99 7.87
C MET A 110 -4.02 10.58 6.93
N ALA A 111 -3.74 11.35 5.88
CA ALA A 111 -2.59 11.11 5.00
C ALA A 111 -1.28 11.15 5.79
N GLU A 112 -1.08 12.16 6.65
CA GLU A 112 0.08 12.24 7.54
C GLU A 112 0.16 11.06 8.50
N THR A 113 -0.96 10.71 9.15
CA THR A 113 -1.01 9.57 10.08
C THR A 113 -0.68 8.25 9.38
N TRP A 114 -1.14 8.09 8.14
CA TRP A 114 -0.85 6.93 7.30
C TRP A 114 0.64 6.85 6.95
N VAL A 115 1.23 7.95 6.48
CA VAL A 115 2.66 8.01 6.11
C VAL A 115 3.55 7.77 7.32
N ASP A 116 3.22 8.33 8.49
CA ASP A 116 4.01 8.10 9.70
C ASP A 116 3.92 6.65 10.18
N ALA A 117 2.76 6.00 10.04
CA ALA A 117 2.60 4.58 10.32
C ALA A 117 3.41 3.70 9.36
N GLN A 118 3.42 4.07 8.07
CA GLN A 118 4.21 3.39 7.04
C GLN A 118 5.71 3.55 7.28
N ALA A 119 6.18 4.76 7.56
CA ALA A 119 7.60 5.05 7.78
C ALA A 119 8.17 4.36 9.04
N GLY A 120 7.31 4.03 10.02
CA GLY A 120 7.69 3.22 11.19
C GLY A 120 7.98 1.75 10.87
N CYS A 121 7.63 1.29 9.67
CA CYS A 121 7.70 -0.11 9.27
C CYS A 121 8.51 -0.34 7.99
N VAL A 122 8.52 0.62 7.08
CA VAL A 122 9.08 0.47 5.74
C VAL A 122 9.96 1.67 5.39
N ASP A 123 11.17 1.39 4.94
CA ASP A 123 11.99 2.37 4.22
C ASP A 123 11.44 2.51 2.78
N LEU A 124 10.93 3.69 2.44
CA LEU A 124 10.33 3.96 1.13
C LEU A 124 11.32 3.76 -0.01
N VAL A 125 12.60 4.13 0.18
CA VAL A 125 13.61 4.01 -0.86
C VAL A 125 13.90 2.54 -1.14
N ASP A 126 14.04 1.72 -0.09
CA ASP A 126 14.24 0.27 -0.26
C ASP A 126 13.00 -0.40 -0.87
N ALA A 127 11.79 -0.01 -0.46
CA ALA A 127 10.56 -0.49 -1.06
C ALA A 127 10.48 -0.11 -2.55
N SER A 128 10.85 1.12 -2.90
CA SER A 128 10.93 1.59 -4.28
C SER A 128 11.95 0.79 -5.09
N ALA A 129 13.13 0.51 -4.54
CA ALA A 129 14.17 -0.30 -5.20
C ALA A 129 13.67 -1.73 -5.48
N ARG A 130 13.01 -2.37 -4.51
CA ARG A 130 12.38 -3.70 -4.71
C ARG A 130 11.31 -3.66 -5.79
N ALA A 131 10.49 -2.61 -5.81
CA ALA A 131 9.46 -2.44 -6.84
C ALA A 131 10.09 -2.29 -8.24
N GLN A 132 11.16 -1.49 -8.37
CA GLN A 132 11.88 -1.36 -9.64
C GLN A 132 12.50 -2.68 -10.09
N ALA A 133 13.08 -3.47 -9.17
CA ALA A 133 13.58 -4.81 -9.50
C ALA A 133 12.47 -5.71 -10.04
N LYS A 134 11.27 -5.69 -9.45
CA LYS A 134 10.12 -6.45 -9.95
C LYS A 134 9.73 -6.00 -11.38
N VAL A 135 9.59 -4.69 -11.62
CA VAL A 135 9.18 -4.13 -12.92
C VAL A 135 10.21 -4.37 -14.02
N THR A 136 11.50 -4.29 -13.68
CA THR A 136 12.62 -4.49 -14.61
C THR A 136 13.05 -5.95 -14.72
N HIS A 137 12.34 -6.88 -14.08
CA HIS A 137 12.69 -8.30 -14.00
C HIS A 137 14.13 -8.54 -13.50
N GLY A 138 14.59 -7.72 -12.55
CA GLY A 138 15.89 -7.80 -11.91
C GLY A 138 17.04 -7.16 -12.70
N ALA A 139 16.75 -6.47 -13.81
CA ALA A 139 17.78 -5.83 -14.63
C ALA A 139 18.38 -4.56 -14.00
N ILE A 140 17.71 -3.95 -13.02
CA ILE A 140 18.19 -2.74 -12.35
C ILE A 140 19.20 -3.05 -11.23
N ASP A 141 20.26 -2.24 -11.13
CA ASP A 141 21.09 -2.17 -9.92
C ASP A 141 20.29 -1.52 -8.78
N THR A 142 19.73 -2.34 -7.89
CA THR A 142 18.89 -1.88 -6.78
C THR A 142 19.66 -1.08 -5.74
N GLU A 143 20.93 -1.41 -5.50
CA GLU A 143 21.76 -0.70 -4.53
C GLU A 143 22.13 0.69 -5.08
N GLY A 144 22.55 0.75 -6.35
CA GLY A 144 22.80 2.02 -7.04
C GLY A 144 21.57 2.89 -7.14
N TYR A 145 20.40 2.30 -7.42
CA TYR A 145 19.13 3.04 -7.46
C TYR A 145 18.77 3.64 -6.09
N ALA A 146 18.86 2.84 -5.03
CA ALA A 146 18.56 3.29 -3.68
C ALA A 146 19.53 4.38 -3.20
N ALA A 147 20.82 4.24 -3.50
CA ALA A 147 21.83 5.25 -3.17
C ALA A 147 21.57 6.57 -3.91
N CYS A 148 21.23 6.51 -5.21
CA CYS A 148 20.89 7.69 -6.00
C CYS A 148 19.66 8.42 -5.43
N LEU A 149 18.60 7.69 -5.07
CA LEU A 149 17.40 8.30 -4.49
C LEU A 149 17.69 9.00 -3.15
N ARG A 150 18.49 8.38 -2.27
CA ARG A 150 18.87 8.98 -0.98
C ARG A 150 19.76 10.21 -1.12
N ASP A 151 20.54 10.31 -2.19
CA ASP A 151 21.33 11.51 -2.49
C ASP A 151 20.45 12.63 -3.10
N ALA A 152 19.47 12.25 -3.93
CA ALA A 152 18.62 13.19 -4.64
C ALA A 152 17.53 13.86 -3.78
N LEU A 153 17.06 13.17 -2.73
CA LEU A 153 15.89 13.56 -1.95
C LEU A 153 16.14 13.44 -0.45
N SER A 154 15.68 14.43 0.31
CA SER A 154 15.65 14.33 1.77
C SER A 154 14.46 13.50 2.27
N ASP A 155 14.53 13.03 3.51
CA ASP A 155 13.41 12.33 4.17
C ASP A 155 12.13 13.18 4.22
N ASP A 156 12.27 14.51 4.40
CA ASP A 156 11.15 15.45 4.40
C ASP A 156 10.50 15.55 3.00
N GLU A 157 11.30 15.54 1.93
CA GLU A 157 10.79 15.55 0.56
C GLU A 157 10.07 14.24 0.22
N LEU A 158 10.61 13.10 0.67
CA LEU A 158 9.97 11.79 0.54
C LEU A 158 8.65 11.72 1.33
N ARG A 159 8.62 12.26 2.55
CA ARG A 159 7.39 12.34 3.36
C ARG A 159 6.36 13.23 2.67
N ALA A 160 6.74 14.43 2.25
CA ALA A 160 5.84 15.38 1.58
C ALA A 160 5.25 14.80 0.29
N ALA A 161 6.05 14.09 -0.51
CA ALA A 161 5.57 13.43 -1.72
C ALA A 161 4.53 12.33 -1.42
N GLN A 162 4.74 11.53 -0.37
CA GLN A 162 3.78 10.49 0.03
C GLN A 162 2.47 11.08 0.55
N VAL A 163 2.53 12.11 1.39
CA VAL A 163 1.33 12.81 1.90
C VAL A 163 0.52 13.37 0.74
N ALA A 164 1.14 14.16 -0.14
CA ALA A 164 0.47 14.72 -1.31
C ALA A 164 -0.13 13.64 -2.24
N THR A 165 0.55 12.50 -2.39
CA THR A 165 0.03 11.37 -3.17
C THR A 165 -1.25 10.79 -2.56
N LEU A 166 -1.30 10.62 -1.24
CA LEU A 166 -2.48 10.12 -0.53
C LEU A 166 -3.63 11.13 -0.52
N GLU A 167 -3.33 12.42 -0.54
CA GLU A 167 -4.32 13.49 -0.73
C GLU A 167 -4.85 13.58 -2.17
N GLY A 168 -4.24 12.84 -3.11
CA GLY A 168 -4.57 12.88 -4.52
C GLY A 168 -4.00 14.11 -5.27
N ASP A 169 -3.10 14.87 -4.65
CA ASP A 169 -2.39 15.99 -5.28
C ASP A 169 -1.12 15.54 -5.99
N PHE A 170 -1.30 14.90 -7.14
CA PHE A 170 -0.20 14.46 -8.00
C PHE A 170 0.56 15.60 -8.68
N GLY A 171 0.06 16.84 -8.59
CA GLY A 171 0.70 18.04 -9.12
C GLY A 171 1.58 18.78 -8.11
N ALA A 172 1.63 18.30 -6.86
CA ALA A 172 2.48 18.89 -5.83
C ALA A 172 3.96 18.82 -6.24
N ALA A 173 4.71 19.90 -5.96
CA ALA A 173 6.13 19.99 -6.30
C ALA A 173 6.97 18.84 -5.72
N ALA A 174 6.61 18.33 -4.54
CA ALA A 174 7.27 17.18 -3.93
C ALA A 174 7.04 15.88 -4.75
N VAL A 175 5.83 15.65 -5.26
CA VAL A 175 5.51 14.49 -6.11
C VAL A 175 6.23 14.57 -7.45
N GLU A 176 6.27 15.76 -8.06
CA GLU A 176 7.02 15.99 -9.30
C GLU A 176 8.52 15.72 -9.11
N ARG A 177 9.10 16.24 -8.03
CA ARG A 177 10.52 16.04 -7.69
C ARG A 177 10.83 14.58 -7.43
N PHE A 178 9.98 13.88 -6.66
CA PHE A 178 10.11 12.44 -6.41
C PHE A 178 10.07 11.64 -7.71
N THR A 179 9.10 11.91 -8.58
CA THR A 179 8.95 11.23 -9.88
C THR A 179 10.16 11.44 -10.80
N GLN A 180 10.68 12.67 -10.85
CA GLN A 180 11.88 13.00 -11.62
C GLN A 180 13.11 12.25 -11.09
N ALA A 181 13.30 12.24 -9.76
CA ALA A 181 14.40 11.52 -9.12
C ALA A 181 14.32 10.00 -9.41
N GLN A 182 13.15 9.37 -9.23
CA GLN A 182 12.94 7.96 -9.57
C GLN A 182 13.30 7.65 -11.03
N THR A 183 12.87 8.52 -11.96
CA THR A 183 13.16 8.35 -13.39
C THR A 183 14.66 8.49 -13.70
N SER A 184 15.33 9.49 -13.13
CA SER A 184 16.76 9.70 -13.34
C SER A 184 17.58 8.55 -12.76
N CYS A 185 17.33 8.20 -11.50
CA CYS A 185 18.04 7.12 -10.82
C CYS A 185 17.82 5.76 -11.50
N ALA A 186 16.59 5.46 -11.96
CA ALA A 186 16.34 4.22 -12.69
C ALA A 186 17.15 4.15 -14.00
N ARG A 187 17.26 5.25 -14.75
CA ARG A 187 18.05 5.30 -15.98
C ARG A 187 19.54 5.08 -15.73
N GLU A 188 20.08 5.69 -14.68
CA GLU A 188 21.48 5.52 -14.31
C GLU A 188 21.77 4.07 -13.90
N SER A 189 20.91 3.48 -13.07
CA SER A 189 21.06 2.11 -12.57
C SER A 189 20.80 1.01 -13.59
N LEU A 190 20.13 1.31 -14.72
CA LEU A 190 19.96 0.38 -15.84
C LEU A 190 21.10 0.44 -16.85
N SER A 191 21.96 1.46 -16.78
CA SER A 191 23.06 1.67 -17.71
C SER A 191 24.40 1.11 -17.24
N ARG A 192 24.44 0.57 -16.01
CA ARG A 192 25.60 -0.04 -15.38
C ARG A 192 25.61 -1.54 -15.63
#